data_AF-A0A2D5PEW2-F1
#
_entry.id   AF-A0A2D5PEW2-F1
#
_cell.length_a   1.000
_cell.length_b   1.000
_cell.length_c   1.000
_cell.angle_alpha   90.00
_cell.angle_beta   90.00
_cell.angle_gamma   90.00
#
_symmetry.space_group_name_H-M   'P 1'
#
loop_
_entity.id
_entity.type
_entity.pdbx_description
1 polymer ?
#
loop_
_entity_poly.entity_id
_entity_poly.type
_entity_poly.pdbx_seq_one_letter_code
_entity_poly.pdbx_strand_id
1 'polypeptide(L)'
;MGPNQKLSLIQPLVMHLLAQQDLAGWRRELADAGVMELEEAMALSPEAMTAAYRTLKTLQFMQQHPDQIMNAIDEHNVCWQVDLDYDYRHGVICY
;
A
#
# COMPACT_ATOMS: atom_id res chain seq x y z
N MET A 1 -11.81 0.15 -14.23
CA MET A 1 -11.90 0.06 -12.75
C MET A 1 -12.45 1.35 -12.20
N GLY A 2 -13.45 1.29 -11.32
CA GLY A 2 -13.93 2.47 -10.62
C GLY A 2 -12.91 2.95 -9.58
N PRO A 3 -12.95 4.23 -9.14
CA PRO A 3 -12.02 4.77 -8.14
C PRO A 3 -12.04 3.98 -6.82
N ASN A 4 -13.19 3.42 -6.42
CA ASN A 4 -13.32 2.56 -5.24
C ASN A 4 -12.57 1.22 -5.36
N GLN A 5 -12.54 0.60 -6.55
CA GLN A 5 -11.80 -0.65 -6.77
C GLN A 5 -10.28 -0.44 -6.73
N LYS A 6 -9.83 0.77 -7.08
CA LYS A 6 -8.41 1.11 -7.00
C LYS A 6 -7.98 1.27 -5.55
N LEU A 7 -8.77 1.97 -4.74
CA LEU A 7 -8.50 2.13 -3.30
C LEU A 7 -8.49 0.80 -2.55
N SER A 8 -9.37 -0.14 -2.90
CA SER A 8 -9.40 -1.47 -2.30
C SER A 8 -8.15 -2.32 -2.58
N LEU A 9 -7.43 -2.05 -3.67
CA LEU A 9 -6.14 -2.70 -3.98
C LEU A 9 -4.95 -2.01 -3.28
N ILE A 10 -5.00 -0.69 -3.20
CA ILE A 10 -3.92 0.11 -2.59
C ILE A 10 -3.82 -0.16 -1.08
N GLN A 11 -4.96 -0.22 -0.39
CA GLN A 11 -4.97 -0.37 1.07
C GLN A 11 -4.23 -1.63 1.57
N PRO A 12 -4.49 -2.85 1.07
CA PRO A 12 -3.77 -4.04 1.52
C PRO A 12 -2.28 -3.99 1.16
N LEU A 13 -1.92 -3.45 0.00
CA LEU A 13 -0.52 -3.27 -0.40
C LEU A 13 0.23 -2.33 0.57
N VAL A 14 -0.37 -1.18 0.88
CA VAL A 14 0.21 -0.21 1.83
C VAL A 14 0.30 -0.82 3.24
N MET A 15 -0.72 -1.56 3.69
CA MET A 15 -0.65 -2.25 4.98
C MET A 15 0.44 -3.31 5.04
N HIS A 16 0.67 -4.05 3.96
CA HIS A 16 1.77 -5.01 3.87
C HIS A 16 3.13 -4.32 3.99
N LEU A 17 3.34 -3.22 3.26
CA LEU A 17 4.58 -2.43 3.34
C LEU A 17 4.79 -1.86 4.75
N LEU A 18 3.72 -1.42 5.42
CA LEU A 18 3.80 -0.97 6.82
C LEU A 18 4.15 -2.10 7.79
N ALA A 19 3.69 -3.32 7.54
CA ALA A 19 3.98 -4.48 8.38
C ALA A 19 5.46 -4.89 8.36
N GLN A 20 6.21 -4.51 7.32
CA GLN A 20 7.66 -4.76 7.24
C GLN A 20 8.48 -3.90 8.22
N GLN A 21 7.89 -2.81 8.76
CA GLN A 21 8.50 -1.94 9.79
C GLN A 21 9.91 -1.42 9.48
N ASP A 22 10.25 -1.20 8.21
CA ASP A 22 11.55 -0.63 7.81
C ASP A 22 11.57 0.90 7.96
N LEU A 23 11.59 1.37 9.21
CA LEU A 23 11.61 2.80 9.54
C LEU A 23 12.81 3.55 8.94
N ALA A 24 13.95 2.88 8.78
CA ALA A 24 15.15 3.49 8.20
C ALA A 24 14.98 3.71 6.69
N GLY A 25 14.41 2.72 5.99
CA GLY A 25 14.02 2.84 4.58
C GLY A 25 12.98 3.93 4.37
N TRP A 26 11.94 3.98 5.21
CA TRP A 26 10.84 4.95 5.06
C TRP A 26 11.31 6.40 5.20
N ARG A 27 12.26 6.66 6.12
CA ARG A 27 12.85 8.00 6.29
C ARG A 27 13.59 8.47 5.04
N ARG A 28 14.37 7.58 4.42
CA ARG A 28 15.05 7.90 3.16
C ARG A 28 14.05 8.12 2.04
N GLU A 29 13.07 7.25 1.91
CA GLU A 29 12.06 7.39 0.86
C GLU A 29 11.24 8.69 0.98
N LEU A 30 10.92 9.13 2.20
CA LEU A 30 10.24 10.41 2.43
C LEU A 30 11.12 11.60 2.01
N ALA A 31 12.42 11.53 2.30
CA ALA A 31 13.39 12.56 1.90
C ALA A 31 13.62 12.57 0.39
N ASP A 32 13.82 11.40 -0.22
CA ASP A 32 14.04 11.23 -1.65
C ASP A 32 12.81 11.64 -2.47
N ALA A 33 11.60 11.43 -1.94
CA ALA A 33 10.36 11.91 -2.53
C ALA A 33 10.15 13.43 -2.37
N GLY A 34 11.04 14.13 -1.65
CA GLY A 34 10.94 15.57 -1.39
C GLY A 34 9.76 15.97 -0.51
N VAL A 35 9.22 15.04 0.28
CA VAL A 35 8.08 15.32 1.18
C VAL A 35 8.52 16.14 2.39
N MET A 36 9.74 15.88 2.87
CA MET A 36 10.37 16.55 4.01
C MET A 36 11.88 16.35 3.97
N GLU A 37 12.62 17.18 4.71
CA GLU A 37 14.07 17.02 4.82
C GLU A 37 14.42 15.77 5.66
N LEU A 38 15.61 15.19 5.43
CA LEU A 38 16.03 13.99 6.15
C LEU A 38 16.10 14.23 7.67
N GLU A 39 16.51 15.42 8.10
CA GLU A 39 16.54 15.80 9.52
C GLU A 39 15.14 15.83 10.13
N GLU A 40 14.13 16.32 9.40
CA GLU A 40 12.73 16.33 9.83
C GLU A 40 12.18 14.90 9.90
N ALA A 41 12.49 14.06 8.91
CA ALA A 41 12.12 12.65 8.90
C ALA A 41 12.73 11.87 10.09
N MET A 42 13.95 12.24 10.53
CA MET A 42 14.56 11.65 11.72
C MET A 42 13.90 12.12 13.02
N ALA A 43 13.40 13.35 13.07
CA ALA A 43 12.74 13.93 14.23
C ALA A 43 11.31 13.40 14.46
N LEU A 44 10.70 12.74 13.47
CA LEU A 44 9.35 12.19 13.57
C LEU A 44 9.26 11.00 14.55
N SER A 45 8.16 10.98 15.31
CA SER A 45 7.80 9.81 16.11
C SER A 45 7.44 8.61 15.22
N PRO A 46 7.53 7.37 15.73
CA PRO A 46 7.17 6.17 14.95
C PRO A 46 5.73 6.23 14.40
N GLU A 47 4.79 6.78 15.15
CA GLU A 47 3.39 6.92 14.74
C GLU A 47 3.25 7.94 13.61
N ALA A 48 3.92 9.08 13.73
CA ALA A 48 3.91 10.13 12.71
C ALA A 48 4.61 9.67 11.43
N MET A 49 5.71 8.92 11.56
CA MET A 49 6.43 8.28 10.46
C MET A 49 5.53 7.29 9.70
N THR A 50 4.81 6.44 10.44
CA THR A 50 3.85 5.48 9.87
C THR A 50 2.75 6.20 9.08
N ALA A 51 2.20 7.29 9.62
CA ALA A 51 1.18 8.09 8.95
C ALA A 51 1.71 8.80 7.69
N ALA A 52 2.91 9.39 7.76
CA ALA A 52 3.56 10.04 6.64
C ALA A 52 3.85 9.05 5.49
N TYR A 53 4.46 7.91 5.82
CA TYR A 53 4.78 6.87 4.85
C TYR A 53 3.52 6.24 4.23
N ARG A 54 2.49 5.97 5.04
CA ARG A 54 1.18 5.51 4.55
C ARG A 54 0.60 6.48 3.51
N THR A 55 0.66 7.78 3.81
CA THR A 55 0.11 8.83 2.95
C THR A 55 0.90 8.91 1.65
N LEU A 56 2.23 8.92 1.72
CA LEU A 56 3.11 8.92 0.55
C LEU A 56 2.80 7.74 -0.38
N LYS A 57 2.81 6.51 0.14
CA LYS A 57 2.55 5.31 -0.67
C LYS A 57 1.15 5.30 -1.25
N THR A 58 0.15 5.70 -0.48
CA THR A 58 -1.23 5.80 -0.97
C THR A 58 -1.31 6.77 -2.15
N LEU A 59 -0.70 7.95 -2.05
CA LEU A 59 -0.68 8.93 -3.14
C LEU A 59 0.08 8.44 -4.37
N GLN A 60 1.24 7.81 -4.18
CA GLN A 60 2.01 7.21 -5.27
C GLN A 60 1.18 6.17 -6.03
N PHE A 61 0.57 5.22 -5.33
CA PHE A 61 -0.27 4.20 -5.97
C PHE A 61 -1.56 4.78 -6.56
N MET A 62 -2.12 5.84 -5.97
CA MET A 62 -3.27 6.54 -6.56
C MET A 62 -2.94 7.20 -7.89
N GLN A 63 -1.69 7.61 -8.13
CA GLN A 63 -1.25 8.18 -9.39
C GLN A 63 -0.84 7.12 -10.43
N GLN A 64 -0.48 5.91 -10.00
CA GLN A 64 -0.09 4.80 -10.89
C GLN A 64 -1.25 4.15 -11.64
N HIS A 65 -0.96 3.46 -12.74
CA HIS A 65 -1.98 2.69 -13.47
C HIS A 65 -2.42 1.47 -12.64
N PRO A 66 -3.70 1.07 -12.65
CA PRO A 66 -4.16 -0.10 -11.90
C PRO A 66 -3.36 -1.38 -12.13
N ASP A 67 -2.89 -1.61 -13.36
CA ASP A 67 -2.08 -2.80 -13.69
C ASP A 67 -0.73 -2.80 -12.96
N GLN A 68 -0.14 -1.62 -12.72
CA GLN A 68 1.11 -1.51 -11.95
C GLN A 68 0.89 -1.84 -10.47
N ILE A 69 -0.29 -1.50 -9.93
CA ILE A 69 -0.68 -1.84 -8.56
C ILE A 69 -0.88 -3.36 -8.45
N MET A 70 -1.52 -3.99 -9.44
CA MET A 70 -1.67 -5.44 -9.49
C MET A 70 -0.32 -6.16 -9.59
N ASN A 71 0.58 -5.68 -10.45
CA ASN A 71 1.94 -6.22 -10.52
C ASN A 71 2.68 -6.10 -9.18
N ALA A 72 2.57 -4.97 -8.49
CA ALA A 72 3.17 -4.79 -7.16
C ALA A 72 2.56 -5.73 -6.11
N ILE A 73 1.25 -5.99 -6.18
CA ILE A 73 0.57 -6.96 -5.31
C ILE A 73 1.11 -8.38 -5.57
N ASP A 74 1.28 -8.77 -6.82
CA ASP A 74 1.82 -10.07 -7.22
C ASP A 74 3.29 -10.22 -6.81
N GLU A 75 4.12 -9.19 -7.04
CA GLU A 75 5.54 -9.16 -6.65
C GLU A 75 5.75 -9.29 -5.14
N HIS A 76 4.89 -8.63 -4.35
CA HIS A 76 4.96 -8.65 -2.90
C HIS A 76 4.18 -9.81 -2.26
N ASN A 77 3.59 -10.73 -3.07
CA ASN A 77 2.70 -11.80 -2.61
C ASN A 77 1.65 -11.32 -1.61
N VAL A 78 1.09 -10.12 -1.85
CA VAL A 78 0.09 -9.56 -0.94
C VAL A 78 -1.21 -10.31 -1.16
N CYS A 79 -1.63 -11.03 -0.11
CA CYS A 79 -2.90 -11.74 -0.13
C CYS A 79 -4.03 -10.70 -0.15
N TRP A 80 -4.56 -10.39 -1.33
CA TRP A 80 -5.70 -9.50 -1.50
C TRP A 80 -6.96 -10.37 -1.60
N GLN A 81 -7.90 -10.17 -0.67
CA GLN A 81 -9.21 -10.79 -0.80
C GLN A 81 -9.93 -10.14 -1.97
N VAL A 82 -10.12 -10.92 -3.05
CA VAL A 82 -11.15 -10.61 -4.02
C VAL A 82 -12.46 -10.77 -3.27
N ASP A 83 -13.13 -9.67 -2.94
CA ASP A 83 -14.54 -9.73 -2.55
C ASP A 83 -15.32 -10.15 -3.80
N LEU A 84 -15.38 -11.46 -4.01
CA LEU A 84 -16.29 -12.08 -4.95
C LEU A 84 -17.69 -11.76 -4.44
N ASP A 85 -18.44 -10.98 -5.23
CA ASP A 85 -19.86 -10.74 -5.02
C ASP A 85 -20.57 -12.05 -4.67
N TYR A 86 -21.56 -11.94 -3.78
CA TYR A 86 -22.22 -13.07 -3.10
C TYR A 86 -22.73 -14.17 -4.06
N ASP A 87 -22.96 -13.85 -5.33
CA ASP A 87 -23.34 -14.79 -6.39
C ASP A 87 -22.25 -15.82 -6.75
N TYR A 88 -20.96 -15.53 -6.53
CA TYR A 88 -19.86 -16.44 -6.88
C TYR A 88 -19.41 -17.37 -5.74
N ARG A 89 -19.95 -17.20 -4.52
CA ARG A 89 -19.60 -18.07 -3.37
C ARG A 89 -20.17 -19.50 -3.47
N HIS A 90 -21.05 -19.78 -4.43
CA HIS A 90 -21.64 -21.11 -4.63
C HIS A 90 -20.80 -22.05 -5.51
N GLY A 91 -19.66 -21.62 -6.05
CA GLY A 91 -18.86 -22.41 -6.99
C GLY A 91 -17.61 -23.09 -6.43
N VAL A 92 -17.26 -22.89 -5.14
CA VAL A 92 -15.98 -23.39 -4.57
C VAL A 92 -16.24 -24.37 -3.43
N ILE A 93 -16.89 -25.49 -3.77
CA ILE A 93 -16.70 -26.75 -3.04
C ILE A 93 -16.43 -27.81 -4.11
N CYS A 94 -15.16 -28.01 -4.43
CA CYS A 94 -14.70 -29.23 -5.07
C CYS A 94 -13.52 -29.75 -4.25
N TYR A 95 -13.80 -30.71 -3.38
CA TYR A 95 -12.91 -31.81 -3.04
C TYR A 95 -13.74 -33.02 -2.63
#